data_AF-A0A024FJV4-F1
#
_entry.id   AF-A0A024FJV4-F1
#
_cell.length_a   1.000
_cell.length_b   1.000
_cell.length_c   1.000
_cell.angle_alpha   90.00
_cell.angle_beta   90.00
_cell.angle_gamma   90.00
#
_symmetry.space_group_name_H-M   'P 1'
#
loop_
_entity.id
_entity.type
_entity.pdbx_description
1 polymer ?
#
loop_
_entity_poly.entity_id
_entity_poly.type
_entity_poly.pdbx_seq_one_letter_code
_entity_poly.pdbx_strand_id
1 'polypeptide(L)'
;MKSLFRYFFFLLFFSSIYAQIPIEKYKEDISDLKSKKEIEKYWADLYKTDQDTLLKLPKDNLIVFDSLSTSLMIRTALMYKVHGKKAHTLNNFTPTLNQAHNYIATASLLLWKIIYERISLRNKGDLLTDVNLGYELEHISSSFYYYSLVGKESRYEDLVEKLNRIDTSETVKRLNTIYENQKKFKILKSNDIIGQWYLQPFSNMKEEGSFEFVKMSDGLIYYKKGGYLQELILIGTIENKKLYRIKGEPFGWYYELSDKNQLTLLDDHKEELIKYTLFD
;
A
#
# COMPACT_ATOMS: atom_id res chain seq x y z
N MET A 1 22.23 -44.19 -12.57
CA MET A 1 21.94 -43.59 -11.25
C MET A 1 22.70 -42.29 -10.95
N LYS A 2 23.98 -42.12 -11.33
CA LYS A 2 24.72 -40.87 -11.06
C LYS A 2 24.24 -39.62 -11.85
N SER A 3 23.55 -39.77 -12.99
CA SER A 3 23.02 -38.64 -13.76
C SER A 3 21.67 -38.13 -13.25
N LEU A 4 20.75 -39.01 -12.82
CA LEU A 4 19.46 -38.61 -12.23
C LEU A 4 19.64 -37.83 -10.93
N PHE A 5 20.65 -38.15 -10.13
CA PHE A 5 20.95 -37.43 -8.89
C PHE A 5 21.46 -36.00 -9.15
N ARG A 6 22.17 -35.77 -10.27
CA ARG A 6 22.61 -34.43 -10.70
C ARG A 6 21.45 -33.56 -11.19
N TYR A 7 20.44 -34.13 -11.86
CA TYR A 7 19.24 -33.39 -12.28
C TYR A 7 18.35 -33.02 -11.09
N PHE A 8 18.24 -33.89 -10.09
CA PHE A 8 17.47 -33.59 -8.87
C PHE A 8 18.15 -32.52 -8.02
N PHE A 9 19.49 -32.52 -7.94
CA PHE A 9 20.23 -31.43 -7.31
C PHE A 9 20.08 -30.11 -8.09
N PHE A 10 20.11 -30.13 -9.43
CA PHE A 10 19.88 -28.90 -10.21
C PHE A 10 18.47 -28.31 -10.00
N LEU A 11 17.43 -29.15 -9.88
CA LEU A 11 16.06 -28.68 -9.58
C LEU A 11 15.91 -28.11 -8.15
N LEU A 12 16.68 -28.61 -7.18
CA LEU A 12 16.67 -28.10 -5.81
C LEU A 12 17.50 -26.82 -5.61
N PHE A 13 18.46 -26.53 -6.50
CA PHE A 13 19.22 -25.26 -6.46
C PHE A 13 18.49 -24.09 -7.15
N PHE A 14 17.48 -24.36 -7.99
CA PHE A 14 16.62 -23.30 -8.55
C PHE A 14 15.39 -22.98 -7.69
N SER A 15 15.04 -23.81 -6.69
CA SER A 15 13.90 -23.54 -5.80
C SER A 15 14.17 -22.50 -4.71
N SER A 16 15.30 -21.80 -4.77
CA SER A 16 15.64 -20.68 -3.87
C SER A 16 15.85 -19.36 -4.61
N ILE A 17 15.53 -19.28 -5.91
CA ILE A 17 15.27 -17.99 -6.56
C ILE A 17 13.88 -17.56 -6.10
N TYR A 18 13.84 -16.60 -5.17
CA TYR A 18 12.61 -15.95 -4.73
C TYR A 18 11.68 -15.74 -5.92
N ALA A 19 10.46 -16.27 -5.87
CA ALA A 19 9.48 -16.11 -6.95
C ALA A 19 9.49 -14.64 -7.41
N GLN A 20 9.89 -14.41 -8.65
CA GLN A 20 9.89 -13.09 -9.26
C GLN A 20 8.52 -12.89 -9.90
N ILE A 21 7.96 -11.69 -9.80
CA ILE A 21 6.74 -11.38 -10.54
C ILE A 21 7.08 -11.41 -12.05
N PRO A 22 6.40 -12.23 -12.87
CA PRO A 22 6.77 -12.41 -14.28
C PRO A 22 6.23 -11.26 -15.14
N ILE A 23 6.80 -10.07 -14.96
CA ILE A 23 6.31 -8.81 -15.56
C ILE A 23 6.29 -8.87 -17.09
N GLU A 24 7.35 -9.39 -17.72
CA GLU A 24 7.40 -9.45 -19.19
C GLU A 24 6.35 -10.39 -19.76
N LYS A 25 6.05 -11.52 -19.07
CA LYS A 25 4.95 -12.39 -19.46
C LYS A 25 3.61 -11.68 -19.34
N TYR A 26 3.36 -10.97 -18.25
CA TYR A 26 2.12 -10.20 -18.10
C TYR A 26 1.98 -9.13 -19.19
N LYS A 27 3.08 -8.50 -19.57
CA LYS A 27 3.10 -7.50 -20.62
C LYS A 27 2.81 -8.12 -21.99
N GLU A 28 3.35 -9.30 -22.29
CA GLU A 28 3.02 -10.09 -23.49
C GLU A 28 1.53 -10.44 -23.51
N ASP A 29 1.03 -11.12 -22.46
CA ASP A 29 -0.37 -11.53 -22.32
C ASP A 29 -1.33 -10.34 -22.51
N ILE A 30 -1.01 -9.19 -21.91
CA ILE A 30 -1.83 -7.97 -22.02
C ILE A 30 -1.71 -7.33 -23.41
N SER A 31 -0.53 -7.33 -24.03
CA SER A 31 -0.32 -6.75 -25.37
C SER A 31 -1.06 -7.54 -26.46
N ASP A 32 -1.32 -8.82 -26.21
CA ASP A 32 -2.02 -9.71 -27.13
C ASP A 32 -3.54 -9.55 -27.12
N LEU A 33 -4.11 -8.86 -26.13
CA LEU A 33 -5.55 -8.54 -26.10
C LEU A 33 -5.87 -7.55 -27.24
N LYS A 34 -6.60 -7.97 -28.28
CA LYS A 34 -6.88 -7.12 -29.46
C LYS A 34 -8.28 -6.52 -29.45
N SER A 35 -9.23 -7.15 -28.77
CA SER A 35 -10.64 -6.79 -28.76
C SER A 35 -11.14 -6.31 -27.41
N LYS A 36 -12.24 -5.54 -27.42
CA LYS A 36 -12.94 -5.09 -26.21
C LYS A 36 -13.35 -6.27 -25.30
N LYS A 37 -13.83 -7.37 -25.90
CA LYS A 37 -14.24 -8.58 -25.17
C LYS A 37 -13.09 -9.24 -24.43
N GLU A 38 -11.90 -9.28 -25.03
CA GLU A 38 -10.70 -9.83 -24.38
C GLU A 38 -10.22 -8.94 -23.23
N ILE A 39 -10.25 -7.61 -23.41
CA ILE A 39 -9.94 -6.64 -22.34
C ILE A 39 -10.92 -6.78 -21.17
N GLU A 40 -12.23 -6.86 -21.44
CA GLU A 40 -13.25 -7.05 -20.41
C GLU A 40 -13.10 -8.38 -19.68
N LYS A 41 -12.81 -9.45 -20.39
CA LYS A 41 -12.52 -10.77 -19.79
C LYS A 41 -11.30 -10.70 -18.87
N TYR A 42 -10.22 -10.05 -19.31
CA TYR A 42 -9.01 -9.92 -18.51
C TYR A 42 -9.28 -9.15 -17.21
N TRP A 43 -10.08 -8.08 -17.27
CA TRP A 43 -10.53 -7.37 -16.07
C TRP A 43 -11.37 -8.24 -15.14
N ALA A 44 -12.30 -9.02 -15.68
CA ALA A 44 -13.11 -9.95 -14.89
C ALA A 44 -12.23 -11.00 -14.19
N ASP A 45 -11.19 -11.49 -14.87
CA ASP A 45 -10.25 -12.46 -14.31
C ASP A 45 -9.39 -11.82 -13.19
N LEU A 46 -8.96 -10.56 -13.35
CA LEU A 46 -8.28 -9.81 -12.28
C LEU A 46 -9.19 -9.59 -11.06
N TYR A 47 -10.42 -9.13 -11.29
CA TYR A 47 -11.42 -8.95 -10.24
C TYR A 47 -11.67 -10.27 -9.50
N LYS A 48 -11.88 -11.36 -10.24
CA LYS A 48 -12.09 -12.68 -9.65
C LYS A 48 -10.88 -13.11 -8.82
N THR A 49 -9.67 -12.91 -9.31
CA THR A 49 -8.46 -13.26 -8.55
C THR A 49 -8.37 -12.46 -7.24
N ASP A 50 -8.67 -11.17 -7.29
CA ASP A 50 -8.71 -10.30 -6.12
C ASP A 50 -9.78 -10.75 -5.10
N GLN A 51 -11.02 -10.94 -5.54
CA GLN A 51 -12.13 -11.23 -4.63
C GLN A 51 -12.17 -12.70 -4.17
N ASP A 52 -11.96 -13.65 -5.09
CA ASP A 52 -12.12 -15.08 -4.81
C ASP A 52 -10.85 -15.75 -4.30
N THR A 53 -9.67 -15.19 -4.59
CA THR A 53 -8.40 -15.79 -4.19
C THR A 53 -7.75 -14.99 -3.07
N LEU A 54 -7.46 -13.71 -3.28
CA LEU A 54 -6.71 -12.89 -2.32
C LEU A 54 -7.45 -12.78 -0.98
N LEU A 55 -8.75 -12.45 -0.99
CA LEU A 55 -9.54 -12.31 0.23
C LEU A 55 -9.79 -13.62 0.99
N LYS A 56 -9.61 -14.77 0.34
CA LYS A 56 -9.75 -16.10 0.96
C LYS A 56 -8.41 -16.65 1.46
N LEU A 57 -7.31 -15.93 1.26
CA LEU A 57 -6.03 -16.34 1.82
C LEU A 57 -6.07 -16.32 3.36
N PRO A 58 -5.39 -17.28 4.02
CA PRO A 58 -5.18 -17.22 5.45
C PRO A 58 -4.55 -15.89 5.87
N LYS A 59 -5.11 -15.25 6.90
CA LYS A 59 -4.69 -13.91 7.37
C LYS A 59 -3.25 -13.87 7.90
N ASP A 60 -2.67 -15.02 8.21
CA ASP A 60 -1.29 -15.21 8.64
C ASP A 60 -0.30 -15.37 7.47
N ASN A 61 -0.77 -15.60 6.24
CA ASN A 61 0.09 -15.74 5.06
C ASN A 61 0.30 -14.42 4.31
N LEU A 62 0.91 -13.46 5.01
CA LEU A 62 1.21 -12.13 4.47
C LEU A 62 2.10 -12.17 3.23
N ILE A 63 2.96 -13.20 3.12
CA ILE A 63 3.87 -13.33 1.97
C ILE A 63 3.10 -13.55 0.68
N VAL A 64 2.20 -14.52 0.68
CA VAL A 64 1.38 -14.83 -0.50
C VAL A 64 0.43 -13.67 -0.76
N PHE A 65 -0.13 -13.07 0.29
CA PHE A 65 -1.01 -11.91 0.18
C PHE A 65 -0.33 -10.73 -0.52
N ASP A 66 0.80 -10.24 -0.01
CA ASP A 66 1.54 -9.10 -0.58
C ASP A 66 2.00 -9.39 -2.00
N SER A 67 2.44 -10.63 -2.27
CA SER A 67 2.89 -11.04 -3.60
C SER A 67 1.74 -11.02 -4.61
N LEU A 68 0.58 -11.56 -4.23
CA LEU A 68 -0.58 -11.60 -5.10
C LEU A 68 -1.15 -10.20 -5.30
N SER A 69 -1.35 -9.44 -4.22
CA SER A 69 -1.84 -8.06 -4.27
C SER A 69 -0.94 -7.18 -5.14
N THR A 70 0.39 -7.20 -4.93
CA THR A 70 1.32 -6.44 -5.77
C THR A 70 1.33 -6.90 -7.23
N SER A 71 1.21 -8.21 -7.47
CA SER A 71 1.09 -8.77 -8.83
C SER A 71 -0.18 -8.29 -9.54
N LEU A 72 -1.31 -8.20 -8.83
CA LEU A 72 -2.57 -7.67 -9.37
C LEU A 72 -2.41 -6.18 -9.72
N MET A 73 -1.81 -5.38 -8.84
CA MET A 73 -1.53 -3.97 -9.12
C MET A 73 -0.61 -3.77 -10.34
N ILE A 74 0.40 -4.63 -10.53
CA ILE A 74 1.27 -4.60 -11.71
C ILE A 74 0.47 -4.88 -12.99
N ARG A 75 -0.38 -5.90 -13.00
CA ARG A 75 -1.22 -6.23 -14.16
C ARG A 75 -2.21 -5.12 -14.46
N THR A 76 -2.82 -4.54 -13.43
CA THR A 76 -3.66 -3.34 -13.54
C THR A 76 -2.86 -2.21 -14.20
N ALA A 77 -1.69 -1.83 -13.67
CA ALA A 77 -0.87 -0.78 -14.26
C ALA A 77 -0.45 -1.06 -15.72
N LEU A 78 -0.16 -2.32 -16.06
CA LEU A 78 0.16 -2.74 -17.43
C LEU A 78 -1.05 -2.60 -18.36
N MET A 79 -2.26 -2.95 -17.93
CA MET A 79 -3.49 -2.74 -18.71
C MET A 79 -3.64 -1.28 -19.12
N TYR A 80 -3.46 -0.35 -18.18
CA TYR A 80 -3.49 1.08 -18.46
C TYR A 80 -2.34 1.53 -19.36
N LYS A 81 -1.12 1.03 -19.14
CA LYS A 81 0.05 1.38 -19.96
C LYS A 81 -0.08 0.93 -21.41
N VAL A 82 -0.63 -0.26 -21.66
CA VAL A 82 -0.73 -0.86 -22.99
C VAL A 82 -1.96 -0.39 -23.75
N HIS A 83 -3.13 -0.40 -23.09
CA HIS A 83 -4.42 -0.12 -23.74
C HIS A 83 -4.91 1.31 -23.55
N GLY A 84 -4.26 2.10 -22.68
CA GLY A 84 -4.60 3.50 -22.41
C GLY A 84 -6.07 3.67 -22.08
N LYS A 85 -6.71 4.68 -22.67
CA LYS A 85 -8.14 5.01 -22.49
C LYS A 85 -9.09 3.83 -22.71
N LYS A 86 -8.74 2.85 -23.56
CA LYS A 86 -9.57 1.64 -23.78
C LYS A 86 -9.66 0.75 -22.54
N ALA A 87 -8.70 0.85 -21.62
CA ALA A 87 -8.72 0.17 -20.33
C ALA A 87 -9.64 0.84 -19.30
N HIS A 88 -10.00 2.12 -19.48
CA HIS A 88 -10.88 2.83 -18.57
C HIS A 88 -12.34 2.50 -18.90
N THR A 89 -12.90 1.50 -18.24
CA THR A 89 -14.35 1.29 -18.23
C THR A 89 -14.93 1.78 -16.90
N LEU A 90 -16.05 2.50 -16.96
CA LEU A 90 -16.67 3.12 -15.77
C LEU A 90 -17.03 2.11 -14.68
N ASN A 91 -17.33 0.87 -15.07
CA ASN A 91 -17.73 -0.20 -14.17
C ASN A 91 -16.54 -1.06 -13.68
N ASN A 92 -15.30 -0.71 -14.05
CA ASN A 92 -14.13 -1.46 -13.61
C ASN A 92 -13.61 -0.93 -12.26
N PHE A 93 -14.07 -1.56 -11.18
CA PHE A 93 -13.64 -1.26 -9.81
C PHE A 93 -12.32 -1.94 -9.44
N THR A 94 -11.76 -2.80 -10.29
CA THR A 94 -10.52 -3.55 -10.02
C THR A 94 -9.36 -2.68 -9.53
N PRO A 95 -9.09 -1.48 -10.09
CA PRO A 95 -8.00 -0.64 -9.58
C PRO A 95 -8.22 -0.17 -8.12
N THR A 96 -9.46 0.21 -7.77
CA THR A 96 -9.80 0.58 -6.38
C THR A 96 -9.69 -0.62 -5.45
N LEU A 97 -10.15 -1.80 -5.88
CA LEU A 97 -10.05 -3.02 -5.08
C LEU A 97 -8.61 -3.46 -4.89
N ASN A 98 -7.79 -3.45 -5.93
CA ASN A 98 -6.36 -3.77 -5.82
C ASN A 98 -5.63 -2.76 -4.92
N GLN A 99 -6.06 -1.49 -4.90
CA GLN A 99 -5.54 -0.51 -3.95
C GLN A 99 -5.96 -0.84 -2.53
N ALA A 100 -7.27 -1.04 -2.29
CA ALA A 100 -7.86 -1.28 -0.98
C ALA A 100 -7.40 -2.60 -0.33
N HIS A 101 -7.13 -3.62 -1.14
CA HIS A 101 -6.62 -4.91 -0.71
C HIS A 101 -5.10 -4.99 -0.76
N ASN A 102 -4.42 -3.86 -0.73
CA ASN A 102 -2.97 -3.78 -0.57
C ASN A 102 -2.62 -3.09 0.75
N TYR A 103 -1.87 -3.79 1.60
CA TYR A 103 -1.42 -3.28 2.89
C TYR A 103 -0.12 -2.47 2.81
N ILE A 104 0.51 -2.40 1.63
CA ILE A 104 1.74 -1.66 1.42
C ILE A 104 1.39 -0.24 0.98
N ALA A 105 1.34 0.67 1.95
CA ALA A 105 0.88 2.04 1.75
C ALA A 105 1.47 2.75 0.51
N THR A 106 2.78 2.60 0.28
CA THR A 106 3.46 3.21 -0.88
C THR A 106 3.08 2.58 -2.23
N ALA A 107 2.66 1.31 -2.26
CA ALA A 107 2.14 0.71 -3.49
C ALA A 107 0.77 1.29 -3.82
N SER A 108 -0.09 1.49 -2.81
CA SER A 108 -1.43 2.09 -3.00
C SER A 108 -1.37 3.48 -3.63
N LEU A 109 -0.31 4.26 -3.37
CA LEU A 109 -0.08 5.56 -4.02
C LEU A 109 0.16 5.44 -5.54
N LEU A 110 0.77 4.34 -6.01
CA LEU A 110 1.14 4.18 -7.41
C LEU A 110 -0.06 3.93 -8.33
N LEU A 111 -1.20 3.51 -7.77
CA LEU A 111 -2.46 3.40 -8.51
C LEU A 111 -3.32 4.67 -8.43
N TRP A 112 -2.92 5.69 -7.65
CA TRP A 112 -3.73 6.89 -7.44
C TRP A 112 -4.17 7.53 -8.75
N LYS A 113 -3.24 7.86 -9.66
CA LYS A 113 -3.59 8.51 -10.94
C LYS A 113 -4.50 7.65 -11.80
N ILE A 114 -4.30 6.33 -11.82
CA ILE A 114 -5.17 5.39 -12.54
C ILE A 114 -6.60 5.46 -12.01
N ILE A 115 -6.77 5.47 -10.68
CA ILE A 115 -8.07 5.51 -10.02
C ILE A 115 -8.72 6.89 -10.22
N TYR A 116 -7.96 7.97 -10.03
CA TYR A 116 -8.41 9.34 -10.23
C TYR A 116 -8.89 9.58 -11.66
N GLU A 117 -8.13 9.14 -12.67
CA GLU A 117 -8.54 9.22 -14.08
C GLU A 117 -9.79 8.39 -14.37
N ARG A 118 -9.93 7.20 -13.78
CA ARG A 118 -11.16 6.40 -13.92
C ARG A 118 -12.38 7.12 -13.36
N ILE A 119 -12.26 7.70 -12.17
CA ILE A 119 -13.37 8.36 -11.50
C ILE A 119 -13.74 9.68 -12.19
N SER A 120 -12.76 10.46 -12.65
CA SER A 120 -13.01 11.69 -13.39
C SER A 120 -13.73 11.47 -14.72
N LEU A 121 -13.54 10.31 -15.37
CA LEU A 121 -14.31 9.94 -16.57
C LEU A 121 -15.80 9.68 -16.29
N ARG A 122 -16.18 9.33 -15.06
CA ARG A 122 -17.57 9.08 -14.65
C ARG A 122 -18.36 10.37 -14.53
N ASN A 123 -17.69 11.45 -14.13
CA ASN A 123 -18.31 12.71 -13.77
C ASN A 123 -17.82 13.80 -14.72
N LYS A 124 -18.60 14.11 -15.77
CA LYS A 124 -18.40 15.30 -16.61
C LYS A 124 -18.82 16.61 -15.89
N GLY A 125 -18.75 16.63 -14.56
CA GLY A 125 -19.15 17.71 -13.66
C GLY A 125 -18.16 17.84 -12.51
N ASP A 126 -18.35 18.85 -11.65
CA ASP A 126 -17.38 19.32 -10.66
C ASP A 126 -16.78 18.18 -9.82
N LEU A 127 -15.44 18.04 -9.90
CA LEU A 127 -14.67 16.88 -9.42
C LEU A 127 -14.67 16.72 -7.89
N LEU A 128 -15.29 17.64 -7.15
CA LEU A 128 -15.24 17.70 -5.70
C LEU A 128 -16.62 17.53 -5.02
N THR A 129 -17.73 17.65 -5.76
CA THR A 129 -19.08 17.48 -5.19
C THR A 129 -19.75 16.16 -5.56
N ASP A 130 -19.44 15.59 -6.74
CA ASP A 130 -20.03 14.30 -7.21
C ASP A 130 -19.05 13.11 -7.16
N VAL A 131 -17.78 13.36 -6.87
CA VAL A 131 -16.72 12.35 -6.81
C VAL A 131 -16.44 12.00 -5.35
N ASN A 132 -17.15 10.99 -4.83
CA ASN A 132 -16.85 10.47 -3.50
C ASN A 132 -15.54 9.65 -3.53
N LEU A 133 -14.39 10.34 -3.45
CA LEU A 133 -13.06 9.76 -3.23
C LEU A 133 -12.82 9.38 -1.77
N GLY A 134 -13.83 9.52 -0.90
CA GLY A 134 -13.69 9.24 0.52
C GLY A 134 -13.20 7.82 0.79
N TYR A 135 -13.63 6.84 -0.01
CA TYR A 135 -13.17 5.46 0.11
C TYR A 135 -11.68 5.30 -0.21
N GLU A 136 -11.21 5.86 -1.34
CA GLU A 136 -9.80 5.83 -1.72
C GLU A 136 -8.91 6.60 -0.74
N LEU A 137 -9.37 7.77 -0.27
CA LEU A 137 -8.66 8.59 0.72
C LEU A 137 -8.57 7.89 2.07
N GLU A 138 -9.68 7.31 2.54
CA GLU A 138 -9.73 6.49 3.76
C GLU A 138 -8.68 5.39 3.71
N HIS A 139 -8.59 4.68 2.58
CA HIS A 139 -7.62 3.60 2.43
C HIS A 139 -6.17 4.11 2.52
N ILE A 140 -5.84 5.19 1.81
CA ILE A 140 -4.48 5.75 1.85
C ILE A 140 -4.14 6.20 3.27
N SER A 141 -5.02 6.98 3.91
CA SER A 141 -4.82 7.45 5.29
C SER A 141 -4.63 6.29 6.27
N SER A 142 -5.52 5.29 6.22
CA SER A 142 -5.48 4.12 7.09
C SER A 142 -4.25 3.24 6.84
N SER A 143 -3.79 3.12 5.60
CA SER A 143 -2.60 2.33 5.26
C SER A 143 -1.30 2.93 5.81
N PHE A 144 -1.19 4.26 5.88
CA PHE A 144 -0.04 4.92 6.49
C PHE A 144 -0.18 4.99 8.01
N TYR A 145 -1.28 5.54 8.51
CA TYR A 145 -1.37 5.99 9.91
C TYR A 145 -2.41 5.27 10.76
N TYR A 146 -3.18 4.36 10.17
CA TYR A 146 -4.38 3.80 10.77
C TYR A 146 -5.32 4.89 11.31
N TYR A 147 -5.47 5.97 10.55
CA TYR A 147 -6.29 7.14 10.89
C TYR A 147 -7.46 7.23 9.92
N SER A 148 -8.68 7.36 10.46
CA SER A 148 -9.88 7.46 9.64
C SER A 148 -10.22 8.91 9.27
N LEU A 149 -10.66 9.07 8.04
CA LEU A 149 -11.15 10.30 7.43
C LEU A 149 -12.67 10.39 7.40
N VAL A 150 -13.40 9.40 7.92
CA VAL A 150 -14.86 9.44 8.03
C VAL A 150 -15.30 10.67 8.84
N GLY A 151 -16.17 11.50 8.27
CA GLY A 151 -16.62 12.76 8.88
C GLY A 151 -15.57 13.89 8.84
N LYS A 152 -14.53 13.76 7.99
CA LYS A 152 -13.47 14.75 7.77
C LYS A 152 -13.45 15.23 6.31
N GLU A 153 -14.61 15.32 5.68
CA GLU A 153 -14.78 15.65 4.25
C GLU A 153 -14.17 17.01 3.89
N SER A 154 -14.12 17.96 4.83
CA SER A 154 -13.47 19.26 4.65
C SER A 154 -11.96 19.17 4.34
N ARG A 155 -11.32 18.03 4.60
CA ARG A 155 -9.90 17.79 4.29
C ARG A 155 -9.68 17.22 2.89
N TYR A 156 -10.71 16.69 2.23
CA TYR A 156 -10.53 15.86 1.03
C TYR A 156 -9.88 16.60 -0.13
N GLU A 157 -10.22 17.88 -0.32
CA GLU A 157 -9.66 18.69 -1.41
C GLU A 157 -8.13 18.84 -1.30
N ASP A 158 -7.62 19.22 -0.13
CA ASP A 158 -6.17 19.33 0.13
C ASP A 158 -5.46 17.99 -0.05
N LEU A 159 -6.05 16.90 0.46
CA LEU A 159 -5.46 15.57 0.32
C LEU A 159 -5.40 15.11 -1.14
N VAL A 160 -6.45 15.36 -1.91
CA VAL A 160 -6.49 15.06 -3.35
C VAL A 160 -5.45 15.89 -4.10
N GLU A 161 -5.30 17.18 -3.77
CA GLU A 161 -4.28 18.04 -4.38
C GLU A 161 -2.87 17.48 -4.13
N LYS A 162 -2.56 17.09 -2.90
CA LYS A 162 -1.27 16.49 -2.54
C LYS A 162 -1.03 15.17 -3.28
N LEU A 163 -2.03 14.30 -3.38
CA LEU A 163 -1.91 13.04 -4.11
C LEU A 163 -1.72 13.24 -5.62
N ASN A 164 -2.35 14.26 -6.22
CA ASN A 164 -2.21 14.56 -7.64
C ASN A 164 -0.81 15.03 -8.03
N ARG A 165 -0.04 15.56 -7.07
CA ARG A 165 1.38 15.95 -7.26
C ARG A 165 2.33 14.76 -7.26
N ILE A 166 1.90 13.58 -6.81
CA ILE A 166 2.74 12.38 -6.78
C ILE A 166 3.14 12.01 -8.21
N ASP A 167 4.44 11.84 -8.43
CA ASP A 167 4.89 11.20 -9.65
C ASP A 167 4.51 9.71 -9.61
N THR A 168 3.78 9.25 -10.61
CA THR A 168 3.45 7.83 -10.83
C THR A 168 4.06 7.34 -12.13
N SER A 169 5.11 7.99 -12.62
CA SER A 169 5.95 7.44 -13.68
C SER A 169 6.53 6.10 -13.23
N GLU A 170 6.80 5.24 -14.22
CA GLU A 170 7.38 3.91 -13.99
C GLU A 170 6.63 3.02 -12.97
N THR A 171 5.30 3.18 -12.80
CA THR A 171 4.48 2.43 -11.82
C THR A 171 4.85 0.95 -11.72
N VAL A 172 4.93 0.24 -12.85
CA VAL A 172 5.25 -1.21 -12.89
C VAL A 172 6.62 -1.51 -12.27
N LYS A 173 7.64 -0.71 -12.61
CA LYS A 173 9.00 -0.89 -12.09
C LYS A 173 9.04 -0.57 -10.59
N ARG A 174 8.34 0.47 -10.15
CA ARG A 174 8.27 0.86 -8.73
C ARG A 174 7.51 -0.17 -7.89
N LEU A 175 6.40 -0.70 -8.39
CA LEU A 175 5.69 -1.82 -7.75
C LEU A 175 6.58 -3.05 -7.59
N ASN A 176 7.39 -3.36 -8.62
CA ASN A 176 8.35 -4.46 -8.53
C ASN A 176 9.43 -4.19 -7.46
N THR A 177 9.96 -2.97 -7.40
CA THR A 177 10.92 -2.58 -6.35
C THR A 177 10.32 -2.69 -4.95
N ILE A 178 9.05 -2.27 -4.78
CA ILE A 178 8.32 -2.41 -3.52
C ILE A 178 8.20 -3.89 -3.14
N TYR A 179 7.82 -4.76 -4.08
CA TYR A 179 7.74 -6.20 -3.86
C TYR A 179 9.09 -6.79 -3.39
N GLU A 180 10.19 -6.43 -4.04
CA GLU A 180 11.52 -6.90 -3.65
C GLU A 180 11.95 -6.36 -2.28
N ASN A 181 11.57 -5.13 -1.93
CA ASN A 181 11.85 -4.57 -0.60
C ASN A 181 11.04 -5.26 0.51
N GLN A 182 9.82 -5.72 0.25
CA GLN A 182 9.05 -6.52 1.22
C GLN A 182 9.74 -7.83 1.58
N LYS A 183 10.45 -8.46 0.64
CA LYS A 183 11.28 -9.64 0.94
C LYS A 183 12.40 -9.32 1.94
N LYS A 184 12.96 -8.11 1.88
CA LYS A 184 14.01 -7.65 2.80
C LYS A 184 13.45 -7.36 4.19
N PHE A 185 12.27 -6.76 4.31
CA PHE A 185 11.68 -6.48 5.62
C PHE A 185 11.38 -7.75 6.43
N LYS A 186 11.13 -8.88 5.76
CA LYS A 186 10.84 -10.17 6.41
C LYS A 186 12.03 -10.81 7.12
N ILE A 187 13.26 -10.45 6.74
CA ILE A 187 14.47 -10.97 7.42
C ILE A 187 14.91 -10.07 8.57
N LEU A 188 14.31 -8.89 8.72
CA LEU A 188 14.61 -7.98 9.80
C LEU A 188 14.11 -8.55 11.12
N LYS A 189 14.94 -8.45 12.16
CA LYS A 189 14.58 -8.82 13.53
C LYS A 189 14.36 -7.56 14.34
N SER A 190 13.33 -7.57 15.20
CA SER A 190 13.11 -6.50 16.17
C SER A 190 14.19 -6.59 17.25
N ASN A 191 14.92 -5.49 17.44
CA ASN A 191 15.95 -5.37 18.46
C ASN A 191 15.40 -4.70 19.72
N ASP A 192 14.58 -3.67 19.56
CA ASP A 192 14.05 -2.86 20.65
C ASP A 192 12.68 -2.27 20.31
N ILE A 193 11.78 -2.22 21.28
CA ILE A 193 10.45 -1.60 21.16
C ILE A 193 10.54 -0.23 21.82
N ILE A 194 10.40 0.82 21.01
CA ILE A 194 10.43 2.21 21.47
C ILE A 194 9.13 2.56 22.19
N GLY A 195 8.00 2.06 21.67
CA GLY A 195 6.69 2.23 22.27
C GLY A 195 5.65 1.41 21.52
N GLN A 196 4.51 1.20 22.20
CA GLN A 196 3.38 0.43 21.69
C GLN A 196 2.09 1.16 22.05
N TRP A 197 1.19 1.28 21.08
CA TRP A 197 -0.07 2.03 21.21
C TRP A 197 -1.23 1.24 20.64
N TYR A 198 -2.42 1.46 21.17
CA TYR A 198 -3.64 0.85 20.63
C TYR A 198 -3.83 1.23 19.17
N LEU A 199 -4.43 0.30 18.41
CA LEU A 199 -5.03 0.65 17.13
C LEU A 199 -6.21 1.59 17.37
N GLN A 200 -6.13 2.80 16.83
CA GLN A 200 -7.12 3.85 17.07
C GLN A 200 -7.41 4.63 15.77
N PRO A 201 -8.47 4.28 15.02
CA PRO A 201 -8.86 5.03 13.82
C PRO A 201 -9.47 6.39 14.14
N PHE A 202 -10.04 6.54 15.35
CA PHE A 202 -10.61 7.79 15.87
C PHE A 202 -10.08 8.07 17.29
N SER A 203 -9.99 9.34 17.68
CA SER A 203 -9.45 9.74 18.99
C SER A 203 -10.22 9.16 20.19
N ASN A 204 -11.51 8.86 20.01
CA ASN A 204 -12.38 8.32 21.06
C ASN A 204 -12.61 6.81 20.96
N MET A 205 -11.92 6.11 20.05
CA MET A 205 -12.13 4.68 19.83
C MET A 205 -10.80 3.92 19.90
N LYS A 206 -10.79 2.85 20.68
CA LYS A 206 -9.71 1.86 20.70
C LYS A 206 -10.23 0.57 20.08
N GLU A 207 -9.43 -0.02 19.21
CA GLU A 207 -9.69 -1.31 18.61
C GLU A 207 -8.78 -2.39 19.22
N GLU A 208 -9.12 -3.65 18.95
CA GLU A 208 -8.29 -4.78 19.36
C GLU A 208 -6.94 -4.75 18.63
N GLY A 209 -5.86 -4.93 19.40
CA GLY A 209 -4.50 -4.95 18.90
C GLY A 209 -3.76 -3.61 19.02
N SER A 210 -2.51 -3.63 18.57
CA SER A 210 -1.58 -2.51 18.72
C SER A 210 -0.75 -2.28 17.46
N PHE A 211 -0.11 -1.11 17.42
CA PHE A 211 1.05 -0.87 16.59
C PHE A 211 2.23 -0.44 17.46
N GLU A 212 3.44 -0.63 16.93
CA GLU A 212 4.69 -0.41 17.64
C GLU A 212 5.63 0.48 16.83
N PHE A 213 6.44 1.28 17.51
CA PHE A 213 7.67 1.80 16.92
C PHE A 213 8.80 0.91 17.36
N VAL A 214 9.50 0.29 16.41
CA VAL A 214 10.53 -0.71 16.69
C VAL A 214 11.83 -0.36 16.00
N LYS A 215 12.94 -0.53 16.72
CA LYS A 215 14.27 -0.52 16.12
C LYS A 215 14.57 -1.92 15.59
N MET A 216 14.90 -2.02 14.32
CA MET A 216 15.16 -3.31 13.66
C MET A 216 16.66 -3.59 13.53
N SER A 217 17.01 -4.80 13.08
CA SER A 217 18.38 -5.31 12.95
C SER A 217 19.27 -4.54 11.97
N ASP A 218 18.69 -3.74 11.08
CA ASP A 218 19.39 -2.81 10.20
C ASP A 218 19.72 -1.47 10.87
N GLY A 219 19.33 -1.29 12.14
CA GLY A 219 19.56 -0.08 12.92
C GLY A 219 18.52 1.02 12.70
N LEU A 220 17.57 0.84 11.77
CA LEU A 220 16.52 1.81 11.47
C LEU A 220 15.29 1.60 12.36
N ILE A 221 14.41 2.60 12.37
CA ILE A 221 13.15 2.58 13.14
C ILE A 221 11.99 2.34 12.17
N TYR A 222 11.03 1.53 12.59
CA TYR A 222 9.87 1.15 11.80
C TYR A 222 8.58 1.29 12.59
N TYR A 223 7.53 1.75 11.93
CA TYR A 223 6.15 1.50 12.31
C TYR A 223 5.87 0.02 12.02
N LYS A 224 5.40 -0.71 13.02
CA LYS A 224 5.07 -2.13 12.92
C LYS A 224 3.63 -2.36 13.37
N LYS A 225 2.84 -3.01 12.52
CA LYS A 225 1.47 -3.44 12.84
C LYS A 225 1.29 -4.88 12.38
N GLY A 226 1.16 -5.81 13.33
CA GLY A 226 1.21 -7.24 13.02
C GLY A 226 2.51 -7.60 12.30
N GLY A 227 2.41 -8.17 11.10
CA GLY A 227 3.57 -8.48 10.25
C GLY A 227 3.95 -7.40 9.23
N TYR A 228 3.27 -6.25 9.23
CA TYR A 228 3.58 -5.14 8.33
C TYR A 228 4.60 -4.19 8.94
N LEU A 229 5.57 -3.75 8.12
CA LEU A 229 6.64 -2.83 8.50
C LEU A 229 6.70 -1.64 7.53
N GLN A 230 6.80 -0.44 8.09
CA GLN A 230 7.00 0.80 7.33
C GLN A 230 8.11 1.62 7.99
N GLU A 231 9.13 2.01 7.22
CA GLU A 231 10.28 2.77 7.75
C GLU A 231 9.84 4.14 8.26
N LEU A 232 10.29 4.51 9.47
CA LEU A 232 10.09 5.82 10.07
C LEU A 232 11.36 6.66 9.93
N ILE A 233 11.21 7.83 9.33
CA ILE A 233 12.28 8.82 9.13
C ILE A 233 12.20 9.84 10.27
N LEU A 234 13.29 10.05 11.01
CA LEU A 234 13.41 11.16 11.95
C LEU A 234 13.53 12.46 11.14
N ILE A 235 12.50 13.30 11.20
CA ILE A 235 12.45 14.58 10.46
C ILE A 235 12.84 15.78 11.33
N GLY A 236 12.94 15.60 12.65
CA GLY A 236 13.35 16.66 13.56
C GLY A 236 13.34 16.26 15.02
N THR A 237 13.89 17.14 15.86
CA THR A 237 13.81 17.05 17.31
C THR A 237 13.51 18.45 17.84
N ILE A 238 12.47 18.57 18.66
CA ILE A 238 12.04 19.83 19.27
C ILE A 238 11.96 19.57 20.76
N GLU A 239 12.78 20.27 21.55
CA GLU A 239 12.89 20.03 23.00
C GLU A 239 13.11 18.54 23.30
N ASN A 240 12.23 17.93 24.09
CA ASN A 240 12.28 16.52 24.47
C ASN A 240 11.41 15.63 23.56
N LYS A 241 11.08 16.08 22.36
CA LYS A 241 10.20 15.37 21.42
C LYS A 241 10.91 15.04 20.11
N LYS A 242 10.65 13.84 19.60
CA LYS A 242 11.15 13.38 18.29
C LYS A 242 10.02 13.38 17.28
N LEU A 243 10.30 13.90 16.09
CA LEU A 243 9.34 13.96 15.00
C LEU A 243 9.66 12.87 13.97
N TYR A 244 8.72 11.96 13.74
CA TYR A 244 8.88 10.86 12.79
C TYR A 244 7.85 10.92 11.68
N ARG A 245 8.27 10.67 10.44
CA ARG A 245 7.37 10.52 9.30
C ARG A 245 7.54 9.14 8.68
N ILE A 246 6.44 8.52 8.27
CA ILE A 246 6.52 7.27 7.50
C ILE A 246 7.12 7.57 6.12
N LYS A 247 8.08 6.75 5.70
CA LYS A 247 8.75 6.92 4.41
C LYS A 247 7.77 6.80 3.24
N GLY A 248 7.77 7.83 2.39
CA GLY A 248 6.92 7.89 1.19
C GLY A 248 5.48 8.29 1.46
N GLU A 249 5.16 8.75 2.67
CA GLU A 249 3.89 9.36 3.01
C GLU A 249 3.62 10.63 2.18
N PRO A 250 2.35 10.86 1.74
CA PRO A 250 2.06 11.89 0.73
C PRO A 250 1.48 13.21 1.27
N PHE A 251 0.95 13.25 2.49
CA PHE A 251 0.16 14.37 3.01
C PHE A 251 0.97 15.38 3.82
N GLY A 252 2.21 15.03 4.19
CA GLY A 252 3.07 15.83 5.05
C GLY A 252 2.85 15.58 6.54
N TRP A 253 1.97 14.64 6.89
CA TRP A 253 1.68 14.29 8.27
C TRP A 253 2.90 13.65 8.95
N TYR A 254 2.93 13.70 10.27
CA TYR A 254 4.04 13.14 11.05
C TYR A 254 3.62 12.86 12.49
N TYR A 255 4.32 11.92 13.10
CA TYR A 255 4.21 11.61 14.50
C TYR A 255 5.11 12.53 15.33
N GLU A 256 4.59 13.01 16.45
CA GLU A 256 5.34 13.61 17.55
C GLU A 256 5.39 12.62 18.71
N LEU A 257 6.59 12.18 19.10
CA LEU A 257 6.84 11.26 20.21
C LEU A 257 7.59 11.96 21.33
N SER A 258 7.01 12.02 22.53
CA SER A 258 7.67 12.54 23.73
C SER A 258 8.55 11.50 24.44
N ASP A 259 9.41 11.97 25.34
CA ASP A 259 10.19 11.16 26.27
C ASP A 259 9.36 10.29 27.23
N LYS A 260 8.07 10.63 27.42
CA LYS A 260 7.09 9.87 28.22
C LYS A 260 6.22 8.93 27.38
N ASN A 261 6.66 8.58 26.17
CA ASN A 261 5.94 7.74 25.21
C ASN A 261 4.54 8.25 24.83
N GLN A 262 4.29 9.56 24.95
CA GLN A 262 3.08 10.16 24.40
C GLN A 262 3.27 10.33 22.90
N LEU A 263 2.35 9.78 22.12
CA LEU A 263 2.40 9.79 20.66
C LEU A 263 1.18 10.53 20.11
N THR A 264 1.44 11.52 19.27
CA THR A 264 0.40 12.28 18.57
C THR A 264 0.71 12.29 17.07
N LEU A 265 -0.31 12.09 16.23
CA LEU A 265 -0.24 12.35 14.79
C LEU A 265 -0.66 13.80 14.54
N LEU A 266 0.18 14.52 13.81
CA LEU A 266 -0.01 15.91 13.42
C LEU A 266 -0.07 16.02 11.90
N ASP A 267 -0.85 16.97 11.39
CA ASP A 267 -0.79 17.35 9.99
C ASP A 267 0.36 18.31 9.68
N ASP A 268 0.51 18.69 8.42
CA ASP A 268 1.55 19.61 7.95
C ASP A 268 1.36 21.06 8.42
N HIS A 269 0.20 21.39 8.98
CA HIS A 269 -0.09 22.65 9.68
C HIS A 269 0.11 22.57 11.19
N LYS A 270 0.59 21.43 11.71
CA LYS A 270 0.78 21.13 13.13
C LYS A 270 -0.53 21.02 13.91
N GLU A 271 -1.65 20.79 13.24
CA GLU A 271 -2.90 20.45 13.91
C GLU A 271 -2.89 18.99 14.37
N GLU A 272 -3.42 18.74 15.57
CA GLU A 272 -3.60 17.39 16.08
C GLU A 272 -4.68 16.65 15.28
N LEU A 273 -4.27 15.55 14.63
CA LEU A 273 -5.18 14.62 13.98
C LEU A 273 -5.69 13.58 14.99
N ILE A 274 -4.76 12.98 15.74
CA ILE A 274 -5.10 12.01 16.78
C ILE A 274 -3.98 11.91 17.82
N LYS A 275 -4.37 11.77 19.09
CA LYS A 275 -3.48 11.40 20.20
C LYS A 275 -3.67 9.92 20.54
N TYR A 276 -2.62 9.12 20.40
CA TYR A 276 -2.69 7.70 20.65
C TYR A 276 -2.54 7.37 22.13
N THR A 277 -3.25 6.33 22.53
CA THR A 277 -3.22 5.77 23.87
C THR A 277 -2.17 4.66 23.91
N LEU A 278 -1.32 4.69 24.93
CA LEU A 278 -0.39 3.61 25.21
C LEU A 278 -1.13 2.27 25.34
N PHE A 279 -0.51 1.23 24.81
CA PHE A 279 -0.99 -0.14 24.93
C PHE A 279 -0.43 -0.73 26.23
N ASP A 280 -1.33 -1.08 27.16
CA ASP A 280 -0.99 -1.64 28.47
C ASP A 280 -0.89 -3.18 28.43
#